data_AF-A0A821YFI8-F1
#
_entry.id   AF-A0A821YFI8-F1
#
_cell.length_a   1.000
_cell.length_b   1.000
_cell.length_c   1.000
_cell.angle_alpha   90.00
_cell.angle_beta   90.00
_cell.angle_gamma   90.00
#
_symmetry.space_group_name_H-M   'P 1'
#
loop_
_entity.id
_entity.type
_entity.pdbx_description
1 polymer ?
#
loop_
_entity_poly.entity_id
_entity_poly.type
_entity_poly.pdbx_seq_one_letter_code
_entity_poly.pdbx_strand_id
1 'polypeptide(L)'
;MDKLEDNSTNDKLIYTSEKYGNDEEGDGSETKPFKTPLKAYRQYGDTTMIIYIDSKDEYKGKWELLSKTQAKKIKIQYEEEKRKQERSHQQELEDAQRREEKLEEAKKIIIKEDPSLPPAEIIKIKYAKNYHGKRVKIYGWTHRIRRQGK
;
A
#
# COMPACT_ATOMS: atom_id res chain seq x y z
N MET A 1 37.36 -10.32 -41.92
CA MET A 1 36.29 -10.54 -40.94
C MET A 1 36.55 -9.54 -39.84
N ASP A 2 35.64 -8.60 -39.64
CA ASP A 2 35.41 -7.93 -38.35
C ASP A 2 34.17 -7.07 -38.54
N LYS A 3 33.02 -7.65 -38.19
CA LYS A 3 31.79 -6.88 -38.00
C LYS A 3 31.78 -6.45 -36.54
N LEU A 4 32.11 -5.18 -36.31
CA LEU A 4 31.75 -4.48 -35.08
C LEU A 4 30.23 -4.37 -35.08
N GLU A 5 29.58 -5.27 -34.35
CA GLU A 5 28.17 -5.14 -34.02
C GLU A 5 28.03 -4.08 -32.95
N ASP A 6 27.62 -2.87 -33.37
CA ASP A 6 27.05 -1.85 -32.50
C ASP A 6 25.74 -2.38 -31.89
N ASN A 7 25.86 -3.16 -30.82
CA ASN A 7 24.75 -3.41 -29.91
C ASN A 7 24.63 -2.20 -28.98
N SER A 8 23.90 -1.17 -29.45
CA SER A 8 23.43 -0.07 -28.62
C SER A 8 22.43 -0.60 -27.57
N THR A 9 22.93 -1.32 -26.57
CA THR A 9 22.21 -1.58 -25.33
C THR A 9 22.17 -0.25 -24.60
N ASN A 10 20.98 0.37 -24.52
CA ASN A 10 20.78 1.66 -23.86
C ASN A 10 20.83 1.47 -22.33
N ASP A 11 21.96 0.98 -21.82
CA ASP A 11 22.19 0.71 -20.42
C ASP A 11 22.21 2.03 -19.67
N LYS A 12 21.21 2.23 -18.81
CA LYS A 12 21.04 3.49 -18.11
C LYS A 12 22.06 3.60 -16.99
N LEU A 13 22.96 4.58 -17.13
CA LEU A 13 23.95 4.92 -16.11
C LEU A 13 23.25 5.70 -14.99
N ILE A 14 23.31 5.18 -13.77
CA ILE A 14 22.70 5.79 -12.58
C ILE A 14 23.76 6.04 -11.53
N TYR A 15 23.76 7.23 -10.94
CA TYR A 15 24.69 7.64 -9.90
C TYR A 15 23.94 7.74 -8.56
N THR A 16 24.53 7.17 -7.52
CA THR A 16 23.99 7.16 -6.16
C THR A 16 25.07 7.59 -5.18
N SER A 17 24.80 8.61 -4.37
CA SER A 17 25.73 9.14 -3.37
C SER A 17 25.04 9.22 -2.03
N GLU A 18 25.58 8.53 -1.03
CA GLU A 18 25.03 8.57 0.33
C GLU A 18 25.28 9.96 0.96
N LYS A 19 26.37 10.61 0.57
CA LYS A 19 26.81 11.91 1.10
C LYS A 19 26.12 13.09 0.42
N TYR A 20 25.94 13.03 -0.91
CA TYR A 20 25.51 14.19 -1.71
C TYR A 20 24.20 13.94 -2.49
N GLY A 21 23.63 12.74 -2.40
CA GLY A 21 22.42 12.38 -3.13
C GLY A 21 21.13 12.70 -2.38
N ASN A 22 20.04 12.81 -3.16
CA ASN A 22 18.69 13.03 -2.65
C ASN A 22 17.71 12.04 -3.31
N ASP A 23 16.96 11.29 -2.52
CA ASP A 23 15.97 10.32 -3.03
C ASP A 23 14.61 10.94 -3.41
N GLU A 24 14.36 12.18 -3.01
CA GLU A 24 13.11 12.89 -3.33
C GLU A 24 13.26 13.70 -4.62
N GLU A 25 14.35 14.46 -4.75
CA GLU A 25 14.58 15.40 -5.86
C GLU A 25 15.66 14.95 -6.86
N GLY A 26 16.45 13.93 -6.53
CA GLY A 26 17.47 13.39 -7.42
C GLY A 26 16.85 12.73 -8.66
N ASP A 27 17.54 12.79 -9.80
CA ASP A 27 17.14 12.13 -11.04
C ASP A 27 18.02 10.89 -11.36
N GLY A 28 19.09 10.70 -10.58
CA GLY A 28 20.06 9.64 -10.77
C GLY A 28 21.18 9.99 -11.75
N SER A 29 21.25 11.23 -12.22
CA SER A 29 22.39 11.75 -12.98
C SER A 29 23.61 11.97 -12.08
N GLU A 30 24.80 12.11 -12.67
CA GLU A 30 26.00 12.45 -11.91
C GLU A 30 25.89 13.81 -11.18
N THR A 31 25.13 14.76 -11.76
CA THR A 31 24.90 16.08 -11.18
C THR A 31 23.87 16.09 -10.05
N LYS A 32 22.89 15.18 -10.11
CA LYS A 32 21.81 15.04 -9.12
C LYS A 32 21.61 13.56 -8.77
N PRO A 33 22.59 12.95 -8.10
CA PRO A 33 22.55 11.52 -7.79
C PRO A 33 21.43 11.21 -6.80
N PHE A 34 20.90 9.99 -6.87
CA PHE A 34 20.04 9.49 -5.81
C PHE A 34 20.82 9.31 -4.52
N LYS A 35 20.13 9.30 -3.38
CA LYS A 35 20.76 8.98 -2.10
C LYS A 35 20.95 7.47 -1.93
N THR A 36 19.98 6.68 -2.38
CA THR A 36 19.99 5.22 -2.26
C THR A 36 19.86 4.53 -3.62
N PRO A 37 20.59 3.43 -3.85
CA PRO A 37 20.38 2.57 -5.02
C PRO A 37 18.96 2.02 -5.14
N LEU A 38 18.26 1.84 -4.01
CA LEU A 38 16.88 1.35 -4.00
C LEU A 38 15.93 2.30 -4.72
N LYS A 39 16.15 3.61 -4.60
CA LYS A 39 15.35 4.63 -5.32
C LYS A 39 15.46 4.45 -6.84
N ALA A 40 16.63 4.07 -7.36
CA ALA A 40 16.81 3.78 -8.78
C ALA A 40 15.92 2.63 -9.24
N TYR A 41 15.87 1.53 -8.49
CA TYR A 41 14.97 0.41 -8.77
C TYR A 41 13.49 0.80 -8.69
N ARG A 42 13.10 1.69 -7.76
CA ARG A 42 11.72 2.17 -7.67
C ARG A 42 11.32 3.05 -8.86
N GLN A 43 12.24 3.84 -9.40
CA GLN A 43 11.94 4.78 -10.48
C GLN A 43 12.02 4.13 -11.87
N TYR A 44 13.01 3.26 -12.08
CA TYR A 44 13.29 2.67 -13.39
C TYR A 44 12.91 1.19 -13.48
N GLY A 45 12.60 0.53 -12.36
CA GLY A 45 12.26 -0.88 -12.33
C GLY A 45 13.48 -1.79 -12.47
N ASP A 46 13.24 -3.05 -12.85
CA ASP A 46 14.26 -4.06 -13.10
C ASP A 46 14.79 -3.98 -14.55
N THR A 47 15.13 -2.77 -14.99
CA THR A 47 15.79 -2.53 -16.28
C THR A 47 17.30 -2.76 -16.15
N THR A 48 17.98 -3.08 -17.26
CA THR A 48 19.45 -3.15 -17.30
C THR A 48 20.05 -1.77 -17.01
N MET A 49 20.40 -1.53 -15.75
CA MET A 49 20.99 -0.28 -15.28
C MET A 49 22.35 -0.53 -14.64
N ILE A 50 23.27 0.40 -14.86
CA ILE A 50 24.62 0.38 -14.33
C ILE A 50 24.67 1.43 -13.22
N ILE A 51 24.71 0.98 -11.96
CA ILE A 51 24.69 1.87 -10.79
C ILE A 51 26.12 2.14 -10.30
N TYR A 52 26.46 3.41 -10.16
CA TYR A 52 27.66 3.89 -9.49
C TYR A 52 27.35 4.36 -8.07
N ILE A 53 28.22 4.02 -7.13
CA ILE A 53 28.19 4.43 -5.72
C ILE A 53 29.41 5.29 -5.40
N ASP A 54 29.36 6.02 -4.27
CA ASP A 54 30.54 6.71 -3.75
C ASP A 54 31.70 5.71 -3.56
N SER A 55 32.87 6.01 -4.15
CA SER A 55 34.05 5.16 -3.94
C SER A 55 34.51 5.24 -2.49
N LYS A 56 34.95 4.10 -1.95
CA LYS A 56 35.59 4.03 -0.64
C LYS A 56 37.06 4.44 -0.66
N ASP A 57 37.66 4.46 -1.84
CA ASP A 57 39.07 4.68 -2.07
C ASP A 57 39.24 5.97 -2.87
N GLU A 58 39.56 7.07 -2.17
CA GLU A 58 39.65 8.40 -2.80
C GLU A 58 40.68 8.46 -3.94
N TYR A 59 41.64 7.52 -3.97
CA TYR A 59 42.65 7.40 -5.02
C TYR A 59 42.12 6.77 -6.33
N LYS A 60 40.98 6.07 -6.31
CA LYS A 60 40.36 5.44 -7.49
C LYS A 60 39.32 6.31 -8.19
N GLY A 61 39.07 7.51 -7.66
CA GLY A 61 38.10 8.46 -8.17
C GLY A 61 36.84 8.55 -7.31
N LYS A 62 35.92 9.42 -7.71
CA LYS A 62 34.70 9.74 -6.94
C LYS A 62 33.67 8.60 -6.94
N TRP A 63 33.62 7.81 -8.01
CA TRP A 63 32.58 6.82 -8.27
C TRP A 63 33.16 5.42 -8.43
N GLU A 64 32.49 4.43 -7.84
CA GLU A 64 32.80 3.01 -7.95
C GLU A 64 31.56 2.25 -8.41
N LEU A 65 31.75 1.19 -9.20
CA LEU A 65 30.62 0.37 -9.66
C LEU A 65 30.01 -0.39 -8.49
N LEU A 66 28.68 -0.39 -8.40
CA LEU A 66 27.96 -1.16 -7.39
C LEU A 66 28.32 -2.65 -7.49
N SER A 67 28.72 -3.23 -6.36
CA SER A 67 29.10 -4.65 -6.32
C SER A 67 27.91 -5.55 -6.65
N LYS A 68 28.14 -6.64 -7.40
CA LYS A 68 27.12 -7.64 -7.75
C LYS A 68 26.33 -8.16 -6.53
N THR A 69 27.01 -8.33 -5.39
CA THR A 69 26.38 -8.76 -4.14
C THR A 69 25.43 -7.71 -3.57
N GLN A 70 25.80 -6.43 -3.66
CA GLN A 70 24.95 -5.32 -3.21
C GLN A 70 23.73 -5.17 -4.13
N ALA A 71 23.94 -5.20 -5.45
CA ALA A 71 22.87 -5.15 -6.45
C ALA A 71 21.82 -6.25 -6.21
N LYS A 72 22.27 -7.50 -5.95
CA LYS A 72 21.36 -8.61 -5.62
C LYS A 72 20.54 -8.34 -4.35
N LYS A 73 21.15 -7.81 -3.29
CA LYS A 73 20.43 -7.48 -2.05
C LYS A 73 19.36 -6.42 -2.26
N ILE A 74 19.70 -5.35 -2.99
CA ILE A 74 18.77 -4.26 -3.30
C ILE A 74 17.61 -4.76 -4.17
N LYS A 75 17.89 -5.63 -5.15
CA LYS A 75 16.87 -6.27 -5.98
C LYS A 75 15.88 -7.10 -5.15
N ILE A 76 16.39 -7.94 -4.24
CA ILE A 76 15.54 -8.71 -3.32
C ILE A 76 14.66 -7.78 -2.49
N GLN A 77 15.23 -6.71 -1.91
CA GLN A 77 14.49 -5.73 -1.13
C GLN A 77 13.39 -5.04 -1.96
N TYR A 78 13.69 -4.67 -3.20
CA TYR A 78 12.72 -4.07 -4.12
C TYR A 78 11.56 -5.02 -4.44
N GLU A 79 11.84 -6.29 -4.73
CA GLU A 79 10.81 -7.31 -4.99
C GLU A 79 9.93 -7.55 -3.76
N GLU A 80 10.50 -7.56 -2.55
CA GLU A 80 9.74 -7.69 -1.31
C GLU A 80 8.82 -6.49 -1.04
N GLU A 81 9.32 -5.26 -1.25
CA GLU A 81 8.52 -4.03 -1.14
C GLU A 81 7.38 -4.02 -2.15
N LYS A 82 7.65 -4.37 -3.41
CA LYS A 82 6.64 -4.47 -4.47
C LYS A 82 5.53 -5.46 -4.10
N ARG A 83 5.89 -6.66 -3.66
CA ARG A 83 4.92 -7.68 -3.21
C ARG A 83 4.10 -7.20 -2.00
N LYS A 84 4.71 -6.46 -1.07
CA LYS A 84 4.01 -5.91 0.09
C LYS A 84 3.01 -4.82 -0.31
N GLN A 85 3.41 -3.93 -1.22
CA GLN A 85 2.53 -2.90 -1.76
C GLN A 85 1.35 -3.50 -2.52
N GLU A 86 1.58 -4.47 -3.40
CA GLU A 86 0.52 -5.18 -4.12
C GLU A 86 -0.48 -5.85 -3.16
N ARG A 87 0.02 -6.52 -2.10
CA ARG A 87 -0.85 -7.12 -1.08
C ARG A 87 -1.69 -6.09 -0.33
N SER A 88 -1.09 -4.97 0.08
CA SER A 88 -1.81 -3.88 0.77
C SER A 88 -2.90 -3.30 -0.12
N HIS A 89 -2.56 -3.02 -1.38
CA HIS A 89 -3.50 -2.46 -2.33
C HIS A 89 -4.65 -3.42 -2.64
N GLN A 90 -4.35 -4.71 -2.83
CA GLN A 90 -5.38 -5.73 -3.03
C GLN A 90 -6.30 -5.87 -1.82
N GLN A 91 -5.75 -5.85 -0.60
CA GLN A 91 -6.55 -5.88 0.63
C GLN A 91 -7.45 -4.64 0.78
N GLU A 92 -6.94 -3.45 0.48
CA GLU A 92 -7.71 -2.22 0.54
C GLU A 92 -8.87 -2.21 -0.47
N LEU A 93 -8.64 -2.70 -1.68
CA LEU A 93 -9.66 -2.86 -2.72
C LEU A 93 -10.72 -3.89 -2.30
N GLU A 94 -10.31 -5.06 -1.81
CA GLU A 94 -11.24 -6.09 -1.33
C GLU A 94 -12.07 -5.62 -0.13
N ASP A 95 -11.46 -4.89 0.82
CA ASP A 95 -12.17 -4.35 1.96
C ASP A 95 -13.08 -3.17 1.60
N ALA A 96 -12.78 -2.41 0.55
CA ALA A 96 -13.68 -1.41 0.00
C ALA A 96 -14.91 -2.08 -0.64
N GLN A 97 -14.70 -3.07 -1.50
CA GLN A 97 -15.78 -3.85 -2.13
C GLN A 97 -16.66 -4.53 -1.09
N ARG A 98 -16.07 -5.23 -0.12
CA ARG A 98 -16.80 -5.90 0.96
C ARG A 98 -17.64 -4.92 1.80
N ARG A 99 -17.16 -3.69 2.00
CA ARG A 99 -17.91 -2.64 2.71
C ARG A 99 -19.12 -2.17 1.89
N GLU A 100 -18.94 -1.99 0.60
CA GLU A 100 -20.01 -1.58 -0.31
C GLU A 100 -21.10 -2.66 -0.44
N GLU A 101 -20.71 -3.92 -0.63
CA GLU A 101 -21.62 -5.06 -0.67
C GLU A 101 -22.47 -5.18 0.60
N LYS A 102 -21.85 -5.04 1.78
CA LYS A 102 -22.55 -5.06 3.07
C LYS A 102 -23.53 -3.90 3.23
N LEU A 103 -23.19 -2.73 2.70
CA LEU A 103 -24.05 -1.55 2.77
C LEU A 103 -25.27 -1.72 1.86
N GLU A 104 -25.08 -2.25 0.66
CA GLU A 104 -26.17 -2.60 -0.26
C GLU A 104 -27.06 -3.73 0.27
N GLU A 105 -26.47 -4.76 0.90
CA GLU A 105 -27.25 -5.81 1.56
C GLU A 105 -28.06 -5.25 2.73
N ALA A 106 -27.49 -4.36 3.55
CA ALA A 106 -28.20 -3.72 4.66
C ALA A 106 -29.37 -2.84 4.18
N LYS A 107 -29.24 -2.13 3.05
CA LYS A 107 -30.34 -1.35 2.45
C LYS A 107 -31.54 -2.21 2.05
N LYS A 108 -31.32 -3.48 1.66
CA LYS A 108 -32.40 -4.41 1.26
C LYS A 108 -33.22 -4.91 2.46
N ILE A 109 -32.69 -4.84 3.68
CA ILE A 109 -33.38 -5.33 4.87
C ILE A 109 -34.45 -4.30 5.28
N ILE A 110 -35.66 -4.49 4.77
CA ILE A 110 -36.83 -3.71 5.17
C ILE A 110 -37.50 -4.39 6.36
N ILE A 111 -37.23 -3.86 7.57
CA ILE A 111 -37.91 -4.30 8.79
C ILE A 111 -39.30 -3.67 8.82
N LYS A 112 -40.34 -4.48 8.55
CA LYS A 112 -41.75 -4.07 8.64
C LYS A 112 -42.34 -4.45 9.98
N GLU A 113 -43.25 -3.62 10.48
CA GLU A 113 -44.03 -3.93 11.67
C GLU A 113 -45.18 -4.87 11.31
N ASP A 114 -45.41 -5.86 12.17
CA ASP A 114 -46.55 -6.76 12.07
C ASP A 114 -47.83 -6.02 12.54
N PRO A 115 -48.84 -5.85 11.67
CA PRO A 115 -50.08 -5.15 11.99
C PRO A 115 -51.02 -5.91 12.94
N SER A 116 -50.78 -7.20 13.21
CA SER A 116 -51.60 -7.99 14.14
C SER A 116 -51.35 -7.65 15.62
N LEU A 117 -50.24 -6.98 15.90
CA LEU A 117 -49.76 -6.67 17.25
C LEU A 117 -49.94 -5.17 17.55
N PRO A 118 -50.01 -4.77 18.84
CA PRO A 118 -50.13 -3.36 19.21
C PRO A 118 -49.00 -2.52 18.59
N PRO A 119 -49.28 -1.25 18.21
CA PRO A 119 -48.31 -0.38 17.57
C PRO A 119 -47.12 -0.14 18.49
N ALA A 120 -45.91 -0.15 17.92
CA ALA A 120 -44.70 0.05 18.70
C ALA A 120 -44.51 1.55 19.03
N GLU A 121 -44.37 1.89 20.31
CA GLU A 121 -44.07 3.26 20.73
C GLU A 121 -42.57 3.57 20.50
N ILE A 122 -42.25 4.65 19.78
CA ILE A 122 -40.87 5.07 19.56
C ILE A 122 -40.36 5.79 20.81
N ILE A 123 -39.35 5.22 21.48
CA ILE A 123 -38.78 5.77 22.72
C ILE A 123 -37.25 5.85 22.69
N LYS A 124 -36.68 6.73 23.52
CA LYS A 124 -35.23 6.75 23.80
C LYS A 124 -34.91 5.75 24.92
N ILE A 125 -33.76 5.06 24.83
CA ILE A 125 -33.30 4.04 25.80
C ILE A 125 -33.39 4.50 27.26
N LYS A 126 -33.09 5.78 27.54
CA LYS A 126 -33.16 6.33 28.91
C LYS A 126 -34.53 6.19 29.59
N TYR A 127 -35.61 6.14 28.82
CA TYR A 127 -36.97 6.02 29.35
C TYR A 127 -37.49 4.58 29.37
N ALA A 128 -36.70 3.60 28.94
CA ALA A 128 -37.14 2.20 28.80
C ALA A 128 -37.76 1.62 30.09
N LYS A 129 -37.29 2.07 31.26
CA LYS A 129 -37.84 1.67 32.57
C LYS A 129 -39.33 2.00 32.77
N ASN A 130 -39.88 2.99 32.06
CA ASN A 130 -41.28 3.38 32.20
C ASN A 130 -42.22 2.63 31.23
N TYR A 131 -41.65 1.87 30.29
CA TYR A 131 -42.39 1.19 29.22
C TYR A 131 -42.29 -0.34 29.33
N HIS A 132 -42.14 -0.86 30.56
CA HIS A 132 -42.16 -2.30 30.82
C HIS A 132 -43.50 -2.92 30.37
N GLY A 133 -43.43 -4.05 29.67
CA GLY A 133 -44.62 -4.77 29.16
C GLY A 133 -45.24 -4.18 27.89
N LYS A 134 -44.71 -3.09 27.33
CA LYS A 134 -45.18 -2.51 26.06
C LYS A 134 -44.26 -2.87 24.89
N ARG A 135 -44.81 -2.87 23.68
CA ARG A 135 -44.03 -2.97 22.44
C ARG A 135 -43.40 -1.61 22.13
N VAL A 136 -42.08 -1.58 21.96
CA VAL A 136 -41.33 -0.34 21.74
C VAL A 136 -40.37 -0.45 20.57
N LYS A 137 -40.09 0.68 19.93
CA LYS A 137 -39.10 0.80 18.85
C LYS A 137 -38.00 1.76 19.29
N ILE A 138 -36.76 1.30 19.18
CA ILE A 138 -35.57 2.02 19.67
C ILE A 138 -34.54 2.09 18.55
N TYR A 139 -34.07 3.29 18.25
CA TYR A 139 -32.91 3.51 17.38
C TYR A 139 -31.63 3.64 18.22
N GLY A 140 -30.53 3.07 17.74
CA GLY A 140 -29.23 3.18 18.40
C GLY A 140 -28.15 2.36 17.73
N TRP A 141 -26.93 2.47 18.28
CA TRP A 141 -25.79 1.66 17.89
C TRP A 141 -25.59 0.51 18.86
N THR A 142 -25.30 -0.66 18.31
CA THR A 142 -24.95 -1.83 19.11
C THR A 142 -23.56 -1.65 19.72
N HIS A 143 -23.48 -1.48 21.03
CA HIS A 143 -22.20 -1.36 21.73
C HIS A 143 -21.47 -2.71 21.84
N ARG A 144 -22.21 -3.79 22.09
CA ARG A 144 -21.69 -5.16 22.16
C ARG A 144 -22.65 -6.11 21.48
N ILE A 145 -22.15 -6.97 20.60
CA ILE A 145 -22.92 -8.05 19.99
C ILE A 145 -22.28 -9.38 20.35
N ARG A 146 -23.05 -10.27 20.98
CA ARG A 146 -22.64 -11.65 21.26
C ARG A 146 -23.55 -12.55 20.47
N ARG A 147 -23.01 -13.27 19.49
CA ARG A 147 -23.76 -14.28 18.74
C ARG A 147 -23.79 -15.58 19.55
N GLN A 148 -24.98 -16.12 19.79
CA GLN A 148 -25.15 -17.50 20.27
C GLN A 148 -25.94 -18.26 19.23
N GLY A 149 -25.35 -19.35 18.72
CA GLY A 149 -25.92 -20.08 17.59
C GLY A 149 -25.74 -19.36 16.25
N LYS A 150 -26.40 -19.89 15.23
CA LYS A 150 -26.55 -19.25 13.91
C LYS A 150 -27.74 -18.31 13.92
#